data_AF-A0A8J8ECF3-F1
#
_entry.id   AF-A0A8J8ECF3-F1
#
_cell.length_a   1.000
_cell.length_b   1.000
_cell.length_c   1.000
_cell.angle_alpha   90.00
_cell.angle_beta   90.00
_cell.angle_gamma   90.00
#
_symmetry.space_group_name_H-M   'P 1'
#
loop_
_entity.id
_entity.type
_entity.pdbx_description
1 polymer ?
#
loop_
_entity_poly.entity_id
_entity_poly.type
_entity_poly.pdbx_seq_one_letter_code
_entity_poly.pdbx_strand_id
1 'polypeptide(L)'
;MSPVPPPIMRRPDRWRELTPELAERAVETVKNALPFFTAGTPIVHHTPHGIHVDVPVMYLSFAVDRVHYNPETKTPAPKGLPPESEAVEVNLEEVRERVQALLGELSVLSGAEFHAEDFWVVPVAWKSFIILHVRVSADGKEIVPDYGLTEEVRRHGS
;
A
#
# COMPACT_ATOMS: atom_id res chain seq x y z
N MET A 1 49.42 -13.01 -11.10
CA MET A 1 48.66 -11.80 -10.77
C MET A 1 47.45 -12.23 -9.95
N SER A 2 47.32 -11.73 -8.73
CA SER A 2 46.12 -12.01 -7.90
C SER A 2 44.91 -11.31 -8.53
N PRO A 3 43.71 -11.91 -8.50
CA PRO A 3 42.52 -11.27 -9.05
C PRO A 3 42.26 -9.95 -8.31
N VAL A 4 41.98 -8.89 -9.07
CA VAL A 4 41.53 -7.62 -8.52
C VAL A 4 40.20 -7.89 -7.80
N PRO A 5 40.07 -7.62 -6.50
CA PRO A 5 38.79 -7.80 -5.82
C PRO A 5 37.74 -6.94 -6.54
N PRO A 6 36.48 -7.41 -6.65
CA PRO A 6 35.44 -6.64 -7.31
C PRO A 6 35.34 -5.27 -6.62
N PRO A 7 35.06 -4.19 -7.38
CA PRO A 7 34.86 -2.89 -6.78
C PRO A 7 33.80 -3.03 -5.70
N ILE A 8 34.19 -2.82 -4.43
CA ILE A 8 33.24 -2.70 -3.34
C ILE A 8 32.38 -1.50 -3.74
N MET A 9 31.17 -1.75 -4.23
CA MET A 9 30.16 -0.72 -4.39
C MET A 9 30.08 -0.01 -3.05
N ARG A 10 30.65 1.21 -2.97
CA ARG A 10 30.45 2.06 -1.81
C ARG A 10 28.95 2.29 -1.72
N ARG A 11 28.29 1.60 -0.79
CA ARG A 11 26.95 1.98 -0.35
C ARG A 11 27.04 3.46 0.02
N PRO A 12 26.10 4.29 -0.45
CA PRO A 12 26.12 5.70 -0.14
C PRO A 12 26.16 5.89 1.38
N ASP A 13 26.74 6.99 1.85
CA ASP A 13 26.81 7.42 3.27
C ASP A 13 25.42 7.69 3.90
N ARG A 14 24.33 7.12 3.35
CA ARG A 14 22.91 7.33 3.66
C ARG A 14 22.43 6.77 5.01
N TRP A 15 23.18 5.86 5.63
CA TRP A 15 22.78 5.30 6.94
C TRP A 15 22.88 6.31 8.09
N ARG A 16 23.63 7.40 7.93
CA ARG A 16 23.92 8.36 9.01
C ARG A 16 22.77 9.32 9.34
N GLU A 17 21.72 9.36 8.54
CA GLU A 17 20.61 10.33 8.70
C GLU A 17 19.26 9.68 9.02
N LEU A 18 19.17 8.35 9.04
CA LEU A 18 17.93 7.65 9.43
C LEU A 18 17.84 7.58 10.95
N THR A 19 16.90 8.33 11.52
CA THR A 19 16.67 8.36 12.96
C THR A 19 15.26 7.85 13.31
N PRO A 20 15.04 7.35 14.53
CA PRO A 20 13.70 6.98 15.00
C PRO A 20 12.70 8.13 14.87
N GLU A 21 13.11 9.38 15.05
CA GLU A 21 12.26 10.56 14.92
C GLU A 21 11.72 10.75 13.48
N LEU A 22 12.50 10.37 12.46
CA LEU A 22 12.03 10.38 11.07
C LEU A 22 11.00 9.28 10.83
N ALA A 23 11.20 8.09 11.41
CA ALA A 23 10.24 7.00 11.33
C ALA A 23 8.93 7.34 12.06
N GLU A 24 9.02 7.92 13.26
CA GLU A 24 7.86 8.42 14.03
C GLU A 24 7.11 9.49 13.25
N ARG A 25 7.82 10.43 12.60
CA ARG A 25 7.21 11.43 11.74
C ARG A 25 6.51 10.79 10.54
N ALA A 26 7.09 9.78 9.92
CA ALA A 26 6.44 9.07 8.82
C ALA A 26 5.14 8.39 9.28
N VAL A 27 5.14 7.74 10.44
CA VAL A 27 3.94 7.17 11.06
C VAL A 27 2.89 8.24 11.31
N GLU A 28 3.28 9.39 11.85
CA GLU A 28 2.38 10.51 12.13
C GLU A 28 1.79 11.13 10.86
N THR A 29 2.58 11.24 9.79
CA THR A 29 2.11 11.66 8.47
C THR A 29 1.01 10.74 7.96
N VAL A 30 1.16 9.41 8.10
CA VAL A 30 0.12 8.45 7.68
C VAL A 30 -1.12 8.54 8.58
N LYS A 31 -0.95 8.70 9.90
CA LYS A 31 -2.09 8.90 10.82
C LYS A 31 -2.92 10.12 10.45
N ASN A 32 -2.26 11.22 10.10
CA ASN A 32 -2.93 12.45 9.69
C ASN A 32 -3.57 12.34 8.30
N ALA A 33 -2.99 11.56 7.39
CA ALA A 33 -3.54 11.34 6.05
C ALA A 33 -4.70 10.33 6.01
N LEU A 34 -4.69 9.32 6.90
CA LEU A 34 -5.64 8.20 6.89
C LEU A 34 -7.12 8.62 6.85
N PRO A 35 -7.60 9.64 7.59
CA PRO A 35 -8.99 10.10 7.51
C PRO A 35 -9.43 10.61 6.14
N PHE A 36 -8.47 10.95 5.26
CA PHE A 36 -8.73 11.47 3.92
C PHE A 36 -8.59 10.41 2.83
N PHE A 37 -8.27 9.17 3.20
CA PHE A 37 -8.20 8.07 2.24
C PHE A 37 -9.59 7.70 1.76
N THR A 38 -9.71 7.45 0.45
CA THR A 38 -10.97 7.05 -0.18
C THR A 38 -10.79 5.78 -1.01
N ALA A 39 -11.87 5.03 -1.16
CA ALA A 39 -11.89 3.86 -2.04
C ALA A 39 -12.04 4.31 -3.50
N GLY A 40 -11.05 3.94 -4.32
CA GLY A 40 -11.10 4.09 -5.77
C GLY A 40 -12.01 3.04 -6.42
N THR A 41 -12.13 3.12 -7.74
CA THR A 41 -12.87 2.12 -8.53
C THR A 41 -12.20 0.75 -8.38
N PRO A 42 -12.93 -0.31 -7.96
CA PRO A 42 -12.39 -1.65 -7.89
C PRO A 42 -11.91 -2.16 -9.24
N ILE A 43 -10.78 -2.84 -9.25
CA ILE A 43 -10.14 -3.45 -10.41
C ILE A 43 -10.29 -4.97 -10.25
N VAL A 44 -10.84 -5.63 -11.27
CA VAL A 44 -10.99 -7.09 -11.27
C VAL A 44 -9.93 -7.70 -12.17
N HIS A 45 -9.07 -8.53 -11.58
CA HIS A 45 -8.09 -9.33 -12.28
C HIS A 45 -8.61 -10.75 -12.45
N HIS A 46 -8.55 -11.28 -13.66
CA HIS A 46 -8.85 -12.68 -13.94
C HIS A 46 -7.56 -13.50 -13.93
N THR A 47 -7.49 -14.50 -13.07
CA THR A 47 -6.37 -15.45 -12.98
C THR A 47 -6.84 -16.84 -13.41
N PRO A 48 -5.92 -17.79 -13.69
CA PRO A 48 -6.29 -19.17 -13.97
C PRO A 48 -7.06 -19.87 -12.83
N HIS A 49 -6.98 -19.34 -11.62
CA HIS A 49 -7.56 -19.92 -10.41
C HIS A 49 -8.79 -19.16 -9.89
N GLY A 50 -9.23 -18.11 -10.59
CA GLY A 50 -10.43 -17.34 -10.23
C GLY A 50 -10.29 -15.86 -10.54
N ILE A 51 -10.89 -15.03 -9.69
CA ILE A 51 -10.76 -13.58 -9.74
C ILE A 51 -10.05 -13.04 -8.51
N HIS A 52 -9.39 -11.91 -8.70
CA HIS A 52 -8.79 -11.12 -7.65
C HIS A 52 -9.31 -9.69 -7.78
N VAL A 53 -9.97 -9.20 -6.72
CA VAL A 53 -10.52 -7.84 -6.68
C VAL A 53 -9.59 -6.94 -5.88
N ASP A 54 -9.01 -5.95 -6.54
CA ASP A 54 -8.18 -4.93 -5.93
C ASP A 54 -8.94 -3.62 -5.83
N VAL A 55 -9.02 -3.05 -4.63
CA VAL A 55 -9.63 -1.73 -4.43
C VAL A 55 -8.53 -0.72 -4.13
N PRO A 56 -8.24 0.20 -5.07
CA PRO A 56 -7.25 1.25 -4.85
C PRO A 56 -7.65 2.11 -3.64
N VAL A 57 -6.67 2.42 -2.79
CA VAL A 57 -6.80 3.43 -1.75
C VAL A 57 -6.24 4.72 -2.31
N MET A 58 -7.06 5.76 -2.34
CA MET A 58 -6.78 7.02 -3.00
C MET A 58 -6.54 8.13 -1.97
N TYR A 59 -5.58 9.00 -2.26
CA TYR A 59 -5.30 10.23 -1.53
C TYR A 59 -4.96 11.34 -2.53
N LEU A 60 -5.66 12.47 -2.46
CA LEU A 60 -5.48 13.61 -3.38
C LEU A 60 -5.43 13.20 -4.88
N SER A 61 -6.33 12.30 -5.28
CA SER A 61 -6.42 11.76 -6.65
C SER A 61 -5.29 10.83 -7.10
N PHE A 62 -4.37 10.44 -6.20
CA PHE A 62 -3.35 9.43 -6.46
C PHE A 62 -3.63 8.15 -5.67
N ALA A 63 -3.28 7.00 -6.22
CA ALA A 63 -3.32 5.76 -5.46
C ALA A 63 -2.11 5.69 -4.53
N VAL A 64 -2.33 5.36 -3.26
CA VAL A 64 -1.27 5.21 -2.25
C VAL A 64 -0.92 3.75 -2.01
N ASP A 65 -1.91 2.87 -2.15
CA ASP A 65 -1.79 1.41 -2.16
C ASP A 65 -3.14 0.82 -2.61
N ARG A 66 -3.32 -0.50 -2.50
CA ARG A 66 -4.58 -1.21 -2.76
C ARG A 66 -4.93 -2.17 -1.63
N VAL A 67 -6.23 -2.30 -1.37
CA VAL A 67 -6.82 -3.36 -0.56
C VAL A 67 -7.07 -4.56 -1.47
N HIS A 68 -6.48 -5.70 -1.12
CA HIS A 68 -6.87 -6.98 -1.72
C HIS A 68 -8.19 -7.43 -1.07
N TYR A 69 -9.28 -7.45 -1.83
CA TYR A 69 -10.61 -7.72 -1.32
C TYR A 69 -11.05 -9.15 -1.65
N ASN A 70 -11.55 -9.87 -0.65
CA ASN A 70 -12.18 -11.17 -0.87
C ASN A 70 -13.71 -10.99 -1.03
N PRO A 71 -14.27 -11.24 -2.23
CA PRO A 71 -15.70 -11.05 -2.48
C PRO A 71 -16.60 -12.10 -1.80
N GLU A 72 -16.08 -13.28 -1.47
CA GLU A 72 -16.85 -14.32 -0.78
C GLU A 72 -17.05 -13.98 0.70
N THR A 73 -15.99 -13.53 1.38
CA THR A 73 -16.03 -13.19 2.81
C THR A 73 -16.38 -11.73 3.07
N LYS A 74 -16.35 -10.89 2.04
CA LYS A 74 -16.57 -9.43 2.11
C LYS A 74 -15.59 -8.70 3.05
N THR A 75 -14.36 -9.19 3.11
CA THR A 75 -13.29 -8.68 3.99
C THR A 75 -11.99 -8.43 3.22
N PRO A 76 -11.11 -7.54 3.71
CA PRO A 76 -9.77 -7.41 3.16
C PRO A 76 -8.92 -8.63 3.52
N ALA A 77 -7.99 -9.00 2.63
CA ALA A 77 -6.99 -10.02 2.87
C ALA A 77 -5.68 -9.40 3.39
N PRO A 78 -4.84 -10.19 4.09
CA PRO A 78 -3.50 -9.76 4.47
C PRO A 78 -2.67 -9.35 3.25
N LYS A 79 -1.87 -8.28 3.39
CA LYS A 79 -1.11 -7.68 2.28
C LYS A 79 -0.19 -8.67 1.56
N GLY A 80 0.40 -9.61 2.28
CA GLY A 80 1.32 -10.61 1.74
C GLY A 80 0.65 -11.83 1.10
N LEU A 81 -0.69 -11.95 1.17
CA LEU A 81 -1.43 -13.08 0.62
C LEU A 81 -2.76 -12.60 0.01
N PRO A 82 -2.72 -12.08 -1.23
CA PRO A 82 -3.94 -11.73 -1.95
C PRO A 82 -4.86 -12.95 -2.12
N PRO A 83 -6.18 -12.79 -1.98
CA PRO A 83 -7.11 -13.90 -2.06
C PRO A 83 -7.43 -14.19 -3.54
N GLU A 84 -7.50 -15.47 -3.88
CA GLU A 84 -8.16 -15.94 -5.09
C GLU A 84 -9.60 -16.31 -4.74
N SER A 85 -10.56 -15.94 -5.59
CA SER A 85 -11.97 -16.26 -5.39
C SER A 85 -12.56 -16.90 -6.64
N GLU A 86 -13.43 -17.88 -6.47
CA GLU A 86 -14.18 -18.50 -7.57
C GLU A 86 -15.46 -17.69 -7.93
N ALA A 87 -15.66 -16.53 -7.31
CA ALA A 87 -16.81 -15.68 -7.57
C ALA A 87 -16.93 -15.31 -9.06
N VAL A 88 -18.09 -15.62 -9.63
CA VAL A 88 -18.37 -15.45 -11.07
C VAL A 88 -18.76 -14.00 -11.40
N GLU A 89 -19.40 -13.31 -10.46
CA GLU A 89 -19.88 -11.95 -10.65
C GLU A 89 -19.70 -11.14 -9.35
N VAL A 90 -19.19 -9.91 -9.49
CA VAL A 90 -18.91 -9.01 -8.36
C VAL A 90 -19.57 -7.67 -8.62
N ASN A 91 -20.40 -7.22 -7.68
CA ASN A 91 -20.95 -5.87 -7.72
C ASN A 91 -19.87 -4.86 -7.27
N LEU A 92 -19.27 -4.16 -8.22
CA LEU A 92 -18.16 -3.24 -7.96
C LEU A 92 -18.56 -2.05 -7.08
N GLU A 93 -19.80 -1.57 -7.16
CA GLU A 93 -20.25 -0.47 -6.31
C GLU A 93 -20.39 -0.94 -4.86
N GLU A 94 -20.97 -2.12 -4.64
CA GLU A 94 -21.05 -2.73 -3.29
C GLU A 94 -19.65 -2.95 -2.70
N VAL A 95 -18.70 -3.42 -3.51
CA VAL A 95 -17.30 -3.59 -3.08
C VAL A 95 -16.68 -2.25 -2.69
N ARG A 96 -16.86 -1.22 -3.50
CA ARG A 96 -16.33 0.11 -3.24
C ARG A 96 -16.90 0.71 -1.96
N GLU A 97 -18.23 0.67 -1.79
CA GLU A 97 -18.90 1.14 -0.57
C GLU A 97 -18.41 0.36 0.66
N ARG A 98 -18.27 -0.96 0.55
CA ARG A 98 -17.78 -1.79 1.64
C ARG A 98 -16.35 -1.43 2.02
N VAL A 99 -15.46 -1.24 1.04
CA VAL A 99 -14.07 -0.83 1.31
C VAL A 99 -14.03 0.58 1.88
N GLN A 100 -14.84 1.52 1.38
CA GLN A 100 -14.93 2.87 1.93
C GLN A 100 -15.32 2.86 3.42
N ALA A 101 -16.25 1.98 3.83
CA ALA A 101 -16.60 1.79 5.24
C ALA A 101 -15.43 1.18 6.04
N LEU A 102 -14.74 0.18 5.47
CA LEU A 102 -13.58 -0.47 6.09
C LEU A 102 -12.42 0.51 6.33
N LEU A 103 -12.24 1.52 5.48
CA LEU A 103 -11.21 2.56 5.68
C LEU A 103 -11.37 3.27 7.03
N GLY A 104 -12.61 3.43 7.52
CA GLY A 104 -12.89 4.00 8.84
C GLY A 104 -12.55 3.08 10.02
N GLU A 105 -12.27 1.80 9.77
CA GLU A 105 -11.88 0.81 10.78
C GLU A 105 -10.35 0.62 10.85
N LEU A 106 -9.58 1.33 10.02
CA LEU A 106 -8.13 1.13 9.91
C LEU A 106 -7.35 1.77 11.06
N SER A 107 -6.21 1.17 11.36
CA SER A 107 -5.27 1.65 12.37
C SER A 107 -3.85 1.65 11.82
N VAL A 108 -3.14 2.76 12.03
CA VAL A 108 -1.71 2.86 11.68
C VAL A 108 -0.90 2.20 12.79
N LEU A 109 -0.05 1.24 12.44
CA LEU A 109 0.81 0.57 13.42
C LEU A 109 2.02 1.46 13.77
N SER A 110 2.48 1.36 15.02
CA SER A 110 3.60 2.16 15.54
C SER A 110 4.96 1.59 15.12
N GLY A 111 5.26 1.65 13.82
CA GLY A 111 6.55 1.26 13.26
C GLY A 111 6.61 1.58 11.77
N ALA A 112 7.82 1.75 11.24
CA ALA A 112 8.04 1.96 9.81
C ALA A 112 9.31 1.22 9.36
N GLU A 113 9.27 0.66 8.16
CA GLU A 113 10.42 0.05 7.50
C GLU A 113 11.02 1.04 6.50
N PHE A 114 12.35 1.18 6.46
CA PHE A 114 12.99 2.01 5.44
C PHE A 114 13.36 1.18 4.21
N HIS A 115 12.90 1.61 3.03
CA HIS A 115 13.15 0.94 1.76
C HIS A 115 14.41 1.49 1.07
N ALA A 116 15.07 0.65 0.26
CA ALA A 116 16.31 1.01 -0.44
C ALA A 116 16.14 2.15 -1.48
N GLU A 117 14.91 2.46 -1.85
CA GLU A 117 14.52 3.52 -2.78
C GLU A 117 14.18 4.85 -2.07
N ASP A 118 14.72 5.06 -0.87
CA ASP A 118 14.61 6.30 -0.08
C ASP A 118 13.20 6.69 0.37
N PHE A 119 12.40 5.73 0.85
CA PHE A 119 11.11 6.00 1.49
C PHE A 119 10.87 5.09 2.69
N TRP A 120 10.06 5.57 3.63
CA TRP A 120 9.49 4.77 4.71
C TRP A 120 8.25 4.03 4.23
N VAL A 121 8.07 2.81 4.70
CA VAL A 121 6.85 2.01 4.56
C VAL A 121 6.19 1.94 5.93
N VAL A 122 5.00 2.51 6.03
CA VAL A 122 4.19 2.48 7.25
C VAL A 122 3.08 1.45 7.07
N PRO A 123 3.03 0.39 7.88
CA PRO A 123 1.97 -0.61 7.80
C PRO A 123 0.68 -0.08 8.42
N VAL A 124 -0.42 -0.27 7.69
CA VAL A 124 -1.78 0.04 8.15
C VAL A 124 -2.56 -1.26 8.25
N ALA A 125 -3.20 -1.43 9.41
CA ALA A 125 -3.90 -2.65 9.75
C ALA A 125 -5.42 -2.45 9.79
N TRP A 126 -6.14 -3.47 9.32
CA TRP A 126 -7.53 -3.70 9.65
C TRP A 126 -7.60 -4.80 10.70
N LYS A 127 -8.11 -4.49 11.90
CA LYS A 127 -8.01 -5.38 13.06
C LYS A 127 -6.56 -5.84 13.27
N SER A 128 -6.27 -7.13 13.13
CA SER A 128 -4.94 -7.71 13.31
C SER A 128 -4.20 -8.00 11.99
N PHE A 129 -4.76 -7.62 10.83
CA PHE A 129 -4.12 -7.84 9.53
C PHE A 129 -3.52 -6.54 9.01
N ILE A 130 -2.24 -6.58 8.63
CA ILE A 130 -1.66 -5.52 7.78
C ILE A 130 -2.27 -5.68 6.39
N ILE A 131 -2.96 -4.64 5.92
CA ILE A 131 -3.64 -4.66 4.62
C ILE A 131 -3.16 -3.56 3.68
N LEU A 132 -2.43 -2.56 4.17
CA LEU A 132 -1.77 -1.54 3.35
C LEU A 132 -0.33 -1.30 3.81
N HIS A 133 0.51 -0.93 2.85
CA HIS A 133 1.86 -0.43 3.02
C HIS A 133 1.93 0.98 2.41
N VAL A 134 1.77 2.00 3.25
CA VAL A 134 1.79 3.40 2.80
C VAL A 134 3.23 3.90 2.74
N ARG A 135 3.63 4.41 1.58
CA ARG A 135 4.98 4.96 1.38
C ARG A 135 5.04 6.42 1.81
N VAL A 136 6.12 6.83 2.47
CA VAL A 136 6.36 8.19 2.94
C VAL A 136 7.78 8.61 2.60
N SER A 137 7.98 9.87 2.21
CA SER A 137 9.30 10.43 1.87
C SER A 137 10.35 10.16 2.95
N ALA A 138 11.63 10.06 2.61
CA ALA A 138 12.70 9.79 3.56
C ALA A 138 12.74 10.75 4.77
N ASP A 139 12.31 12.01 4.60
CA ASP A 139 12.25 13.02 5.68
C ASP A 139 10.97 12.94 6.54
N GLY A 140 10.09 11.99 6.20
CA GLY A 140 8.87 11.62 6.92
C GLY A 140 7.67 12.53 6.68
N LYS A 141 7.70 13.45 5.70
CA LYS A 141 6.71 14.54 5.58
C LYS A 141 5.62 14.33 4.54
N GLU A 142 5.87 13.53 3.51
CA GLU A 142 4.99 13.46 2.34
C GLU A 142 4.61 12.02 2.03
N ILE A 143 3.33 11.77 1.75
CA ILE A 143 2.88 10.48 1.21
C ILE A 143 3.45 10.34 -0.21
N VAL A 144 4.12 9.24 -0.48
CA VAL A 144 4.66 8.91 -1.80
C VAL A 144 3.62 8.06 -2.55
N PRO A 145 3.08 8.53 -3.69
CA PRO A 145 2.12 7.75 -4.47
C PRO A 145 2.68 6.43 -4.98
N ASP A 146 1.80 5.45 -5.15
CA ASP A 146 2.03 4.33 -6.06
C ASP A 146 1.67 4.80 -7.49
N TYR A 147 2.66 5.32 -8.21
CA TYR A 147 2.46 5.77 -9.59
C TYR A 147 2.04 4.64 -10.52
N GLY A 148 2.54 3.41 -10.31
CA GLY A 148 2.17 2.26 -11.13
C GLY A 148 0.69 1.93 -11.00
N LEU A 149 0.21 1.84 -9.76
CA LEU A 149 -1.22 1.66 -9.48
C LEU A 149 -2.04 2.89 -9.92
N THR A 150 -1.53 4.11 -9.76
CA THR A 150 -2.24 5.31 -10.23
C THR A 150 -2.52 5.26 -11.74
N GLU A 151 -1.53 4.88 -12.55
CA GLU A 151 -1.72 4.71 -13.99
C GLU A 151 -2.64 3.52 -14.33
N GLU A 152 -2.66 2.48 -13.50
CA GLU A 152 -3.62 1.39 -13.61
C GLU A 152 -5.05 1.85 -13.36
N VAL A 153 -5.29 2.63 -12.29
CA VAL A 153 -6.60 3.24 -11.97
C VAL A 153 -7.08 4.11 -13.13
N ARG A 154 -6.20 4.94 -13.70
CA ARG A 154 -6.55 5.80 -14.84
C ARG A 154 -6.96 5.01 -16.09
N ARG A 155 -6.41 3.82 -16.30
CA ARG A 155 -6.77 2.94 -17.43
C ARG A 155 -8.11 2.24 -17.24
N HIS A 156 -8.51 1.96 -16.00
CA HIS A 156 -9.74 1.24 -15.68
C HIS A 156 -10.89 2.15 -15.23
N GLY A 157 -10.61 3.40 -14.85
CA GLY A 157 -11.58 4.36 -14.32
C GLY A 157 -12.34 5.19 -15.36
N SER A 158 -12.39 4.74 -16.62
CA SER A 158 -13.14 5.38 -17.72
C SER A 158 -14.41 4.62 -18.06
#